data_AF-A0A3N5VDM8-F1
#
_entry.id   AF-A0A3N5VDM8-F1
#
_cell.length_a   1.000
_cell.length_b   1.000
_cell.length_c   1.000
_cell.angle_alpha   90.00
_cell.angle_beta   90.00
_cell.angle_gamma   90.00
#
_symmetry.space_group_name_H-M   'P 1'
#
loop_
_entity.id
_entity.type
_entity.pdbx_description
1 polymer ?
#
loop_
_entity_poly.entity_id
_entity_poly.type
_entity_poly.pdbx_seq_one_letter_code
_entity_poly.pdbx_strand_id
1 'polypeptide(L)'
;MELFFASAKRSIKVVLLSSLTVAFLLGGKPLAPAMAAPASAPEQEIAQAPFYAPIALVSLSVPANVMIGENFTFTATFDNASGTVTDVGYGPFIDIIFPVIGMDGAGAAADDGIDFISATYLGTLITGADLRVLTFPASPQGVCTAGQTQLSHPFAVDASGVGLPVCGTPGNKFVTMRLPFGSFAADQPAAEVVINAALSNWADVGMPLTLLARGGFQFGATPLNDFCCGDTSIVTPATNDGTTWPNGNVTPTIASITKTYNGPEDETATGPNFPRRYTVSVDIANGQTLTNLDVSDTLPNNIQYISFIGSTPAGCTLTSTPSTSAPGGVLTCLFASVTGGAGANDASFTFEFYVPLTDLSGGRVIDANSGDDWDITNAANFSGSWVPLDPNDVPITVSDICPTCHELTAKSIAIQKGSMIQSDVGFLGYSPGDTLQYTLTFQVSDFFAFDQVDLTDILSDGLRFDRTFTPTLTVNGNPYAFGPVNMNANNVDVTCNYTGGPGAECDSDDPAPNNGRTTTIFNVSTETLAQAGTGRLIGGCVDPAGGSATPDCTYQNGATTGTIVYRAVIQDLYSDDFPSSDPSVDHGDIMSNAVTIDGRILDT
;
A
#
# COMPACT_ATOMS: atom_id res chain seq x y z
N MET A 1 -11.26 8.21 -20.81
CA MET A 1 -11.34 9.18 -21.92
C MET A 1 -12.77 9.71 -21.97
N GLU A 2 -12.90 11.03 -21.79
CA GLU A 2 -14.01 11.91 -22.20
C GLU A 2 -15.41 11.82 -21.57
N LEU A 3 -15.90 13.03 -21.28
CA LEU A 3 -17.24 13.43 -20.88
C LEU A 3 -18.19 13.63 -22.09
N PHE A 4 -19.50 13.67 -21.77
CA PHE A 4 -20.60 14.43 -22.41
C PHE A 4 -21.28 13.94 -23.72
N PHE A 5 -22.52 13.39 -23.63
CA PHE A 5 -23.83 14.08 -23.91
C PHE A 5 -25.04 13.12 -24.09
N ALA A 6 -26.10 13.40 -23.30
CA ALA A 6 -27.56 13.34 -23.50
C ALA A 6 -28.30 12.39 -24.49
N SER A 7 -29.22 11.60 -23.90
CA SER A 7 -30.68 11.43 -24.18
C SER A 7 -31.23 11.16 -25.61
N ALA A 8 -31.91 10.01 -25.81
CA ALA A 8 -33.37 9.93 -26.03
C ALA A 8 -33.87 8.50 -26.39
N LYS A 9 -35.06 8.16 -25.86
CA LYS A 9 -35.86 6.93 -26.04
C LYS A 9 -36.34 6.68 -27.49
N ARG A 10 -36.41 5.41 -27.92
CA ARG A 10 -37.68 4.71 -28.28
C ARG A 10 -37.50 3.26 -28.77
N SER A 11 -38.43 2.42 -28.34
CA SER A 11 -38.64 1.00 -28.68
C SER A 11 -39.17 0.76 -30.10
N ILE A 12 -38.83 -0.38 -30.72
CA ILE A 12 -39.63 -1.05 -31.76
C ILE A 12 -39.52 -2.58 -31.61
N LYS A 13 -40.67 -3.25 -31.46
CA LYS A 13 -40.91 -4.69 -31.69
C LYS A 13 -41.02 -4.95 -33.20
N VAL A 14 -40.41 -6.01 -33.72
CA VAL A 14 -40.90 -6.71 -34.92
C VAL A 14 -40.75 -8.22 -34.74
N VAL A 15 -41.89 -8.92 -34.84
CA VAL A 15 -42.06 -10.36 -35.04
C VAL A 15 -42.30 -10.57 -36.53
N LEU A 16 -41.74 -11.60 -37.17
CA LEU A 16 -42.41 -12.30 -38.27
C LEU A 16 -41.83 -13.70 -38.58
N LEU A 17 -42.79 -14.64 -38.69
CA LEU A 17 -42.76 -16.05 -39.08
C LEU A 17 -42.59 -16.25 -40.60
N SER A 18 -42.11 -17.45 -41.01
CA SER A 18 -42.60 -18.34 -42.12
C SER A 18 -41.45 -19.28 -42.56
N SER A 19 -41.44 -20.63 -42.53
CA SER A 19 -42.34 -21.74 -42.96
C SER A 19 -41.86 -22.43 -44.26
N LEU A 20 -41.68 -23.77 -44.28
CA LEU A 20 -41.94 -24.79 -45.36
C LEU A 20 -41.08 -26.08 -45.13
N THR A 21 -41.38 -27.34 -45.49
CA THR A 21 -42.57 -28.19 -45.75
C THR A 21 -42.08 -29.62 -46.09
N VAL A 22 -42.52 -30.61 -45.30
CA VAL A 22 -43.04 -31.97 -45.65
C VAL A 22 -42.21 -33.02 -46.41
N ALA A 23 -42.18 -34.24 -45.86
CA ALA A 23 -42.50 -35.49 -46.59
C ALA A 23 -42.95 -36.60 -45.63
N PHE A 24 -44.13 -37.18 -45.92
CA PHE A 24 -44.77 -38.29 -45.20
C PHE A 24 -44.71 -39.54 -46.09
N LEU A 25 -44.43 -40.72 -45.53
CA LEU A 25 -44.68 -42.01 -46.19
C LEU A 25 -45.20 -43.01 -45.17
N LEU A 26 -46.38 -43.55 -45.47
CA LEU A 26 -47.14 -44.56 -44.73
C LEU A 26 -47.05 -45.92 -45.45
N GLY A 27 -47.04 -47.00 -44.67
CA GLY A 27 -47.37 -48.37 -45.08
C GLY A 27 -46.53 -49.38 -44.30
N GLY A 28 -47.03 -50.45 -43.67
CA GLY A 28 -48.37 -51.01 -43.46
C GLY A 28 -48.23 -52.12 -42.41
N LYS A 29 -49.28 -52.43 -41.65
CA LYS A 29 -49.32 -53.56 -40.67
C LYS A 29 -49.83 -54.83 -41.34
N PRO A 30 -49.38 -56.01 -40.90
CA PRO A 30 -50.36 -56.98 -40.38
C PRO A 30 -49.91 -57.82 -39.15
N LEU A 31 -50.90 -58.04 -38.28
CA LEU A 31 -51.27 -59.20 -37.43
C LEU A 31 -50.22 -60.13 -36.78
N ALA A 32 -50.39 -60.30 -35.46
CA ALA A 32 -49.67 -61.22 -34.55
C ALA A 32 -50.05 -62.72 -34.74
N PRO A 33 -49.22 -63.63 -34.20
CA PRO A 33 -49.63 -64.30 -32.95
C PRO A 33 -48.50 -64.45 -31.91
N ALA A 34 -48.93 -64.64 -30.67
CA ALA A 34 -48.12 -64.78 -29.46
C ALA A 34 -47.31 -66.09 -29.42
N MET A 35 -46.09 -66.04 -28.84
CA MET A 35 -45.54 -67.07 -27.96
C MET A 35 -44.20 -66.65 -27.31
N ALA A 36 -44.17 -66.81 -25.98
CA ALA A 36 -43.02 -67.05 -25.07
C ALA A 36 -41.82 -66.08 -25.02
N ALA A 37 -41.56 -65.57 -23.81
CA ALA A 37 -40.45 -64.67 -23.47
C ALA A 37 -39.06 -65.36 -23.57
N PRO A 38 -38.02 -64.61 -24.00
CA PRO A 38 -36.66 -64.83 -23.55
C PRO A 38 -36.09 -63.63 -22.78
N ALA A 39 -35.12 -63.96 -21.94
CA ALA A 39 -34.46 -63.14 -20.93
C ALA A 39 -34.04 -61.73 -21.37
N SER A 40 -34.11 -60.78 -20.43
CA SER A 40 -33.41 -59.51 -20.48
C SER A 40 -31.92 -59.75 -20.71
N ALA A 41 -31.41 -59.23 -21.83
CA ALA A 41 -29.98 -59.04 -22.04
C ALA A 41 -29.45 -58.06 -20.96
N PRO A 42 -28.19 -58.18 -20.53
CA PRO A 42 -27.64 -57.27 -19.53
C PRO A 42 -27.61 -55.86 -20.11
N GLU A 43 -28.14 -54.90 -19.34
CA GLU A 43 -27.80 -53.49 -19.54
C GLU A 43 -26.28 -53.38 -19.41
N GLN A 44 -25.63 -53.07 -20.52
CA GLN A 44 -24.25 -52.60 -20.50
C GLN A 44 -24.33 -51.18 -19.94
N GLU A 45 -24.16 -51.05 -18.63
CA GLU A 45 -23.99 -49.77 -17.95
C GLU A 45 -22.71 -49.15 -18.51
N ILE A 46 -22.87 -48.26 -19.50
CA ILE A 46 -21.81 -47.35 -19.88
C ILE A 46 -21.67 -46.41 -18.69
N ALA A 47 -20.71 -46.71 -17.81
CA ALA A 47 -20.25 -45.79 -16.79
C ALA A 47 -19.63 -44.57 -17.49
N GLN A 48 -20.47 -43.60 -17.85
CA GLN A 48 -20.03 -42.23 -18.03
C GLN A 48 -19.82 -41.66 -16.62
N ALA A 49 -18.60 -41.83 -16.09
CA ALA A 49 -18.15 -41.02 -14.96
C ALA A 49 -18.22 -39.55 -15.41
N PRO A 50 -19.02 -38.70 -14.75
CA PRO A 50 -19.06 -37.30 -15.13
C PRO A 50 -17.70 -36.68 -14.81
N PHE A 51 -17.19 -35.89 -15.76
CA PHE A 51 -15.85 -35.27 -15.79
C PHE A 51 -15.77 -34.07 -14.82
N TYR A 52 -16.06 -34.28 -13.52
CA TYR A 52 -16.02 -33.23 -12.49
C TYR A 52 -15.14 -33.69 -11.33
N ALA A 53 -14.05 -32.95 -11.08
CA ALA A 53 -13.06 -33.25 -10.06
C ALA A 53 -12.59 -31.93 -9.42
N PRO A 54 -12.30 -31.92 -8.11
CA PRO A 54 -11.79 -30.74 -7.43
C PRO A 54 -10.45 -30.30 -8.04
N ILE A 55 -10.18 -28.99 -8.05
CA ILE A 55 -9.00 -28.40 -8.71
C ILE A 55 -8.16 -27.65 -7.67
N ALA A 56 -7.09 -28.28 -7.19
CA ALA A 56 -6.23 -27.72 -6.14
C ALA A 56 -5.24 -26.68 -6.67
N LEU A 57 -5.65 -25.41 -6.77
CA LEU A 57 -4.77 -24.33 -7.21
C LEU A 57 -3.93 -23.82 -6.04
N VAL A 58 -2.66 -23.50 -6.31
CA VAL A 58 -1.83 -22.69 -5.41
C VAL A 58 -1.28 -21.49 -6.17
N SER A 59 -1.39 -20.31 -5.57
CA SER A 59 -0.70 -19.10 -6.01
C SER A 59 0.30 -18.64 -4.94
N LEU A 60 1.37 -17.97 -5.38
CA LEU A 60 2.41 -17.44 -4.51
C LEU A 60 2.39 -15.91 -4.57
N SER A 61 2.38 -15.28 -3.40
CA SER A 61 2.56 -13.83 -3.23
C SER A 61 3.91 -13.56 -2.60
N VAL A 62 4.97 -13.61 -3.41
CA VAL A 62 6.36 -13.40 -2.99
C VAL A 62 6.79 -11.94 -3.17
N PRO A 63 7.66 -11.40 -2.29
CA PRO A 63 8.29 -10.10 -2.53
C PRO A 63 9.17 -10.15 -3.78
N ALA A 64 9.04 -9.14 -4.65
CA ALA A 64 9.81 -9.09 -5.90
C ALA A 64 11.32 -8.94 -5.67
N ASN A 65 11.69 -8.24 -4.59
CA ASN A 65 13.06 -7.98 -4.19
C ASN A 65 13.24 -8.31 -2.70
N VAL A 66 14.37 -8.93 -2.35
CA VAL A 66 14.76 -9.23 -0.96
C VAL A 66 16.24 -8.98 -0.82
N MET A 67 16.67 -8.33 0.27
CA MET A 67 18.08 -8.11 0.52
C MET A 67 18.79 -9.42 0.90
N ILE A 68 20.00 -9.61 0.39
CA ILE A 68 20.78 -10.83 0.65
C ILE A 68 21.09 -11.00 2.14
N GLY A 69 21.08 -12.24 2.61
CA GLY A 69 21.32 -12.55 4.03
C GLY A 69 20.13 -12.28 4.95
N GLU A 70 18.99 -11.84 4.41
CA GLU A 70 17.81 -11.53 5.21
C GLU A 70 16.76 -12.64 5.18
N ASN A 71 16.00 -12.69 6.26
CA ASN A 71 14.78 -13.49 6.31
C ASN A 71 13.63 -12.68 5.74
N PHE A 72 12.74 -13.33 5.01
CA PHE A 72 11.55 -12.71 4.45
C PHE A 72 10.34 -13.64 4.62
N THR A 73 9.16 -13.06 4.41
CA THR A 73 7.90 -13.79 4.47
C THR A 73 7.15 -13.67 3.16
N PHE A 74 6.39 -14.70 2.81
CA PHE A 74 5.49 -14.70 1.67
C PHE A 74 4.29 -15.59 1.94
N THR A 75 3.23 -15.42 1.16
CA THR A 75 2.00 -16.21 1.30
C THR A 75 1.87 -17.20 0.16
N ALA A 76 1.53 -18.45 0.49
CA ALA A 76 1.00 -19.43 -0.45
C ALA A 76 -0.51 -19.57 -0.22
N THR A 77 -1.30 -19.29 -1.25
CA THR A 77 -2.76 -19.31 -1.18
C THR A 77 -3.28 -20.56 -1.89
N PHE A 78 -3.96 -21.43 -1.14
CA PHE A 78 -4.59 -22.63 -1.66
C PHE A 78 -6.08 -22.38 -1.92
N ASP A 79 -6.56 -22.82 -3.08
CA ASP A 79 -7.97 -22.74 -3.44
C ASP A 79 -8.42 -24.01 -4.18
N ASN A 80 -9.69 -24.37 -4.01
CA ASN A 80 -10.35 -25.36 -4.86
C ASN A 80 -11.08 -24.63 -5.99
N ALA A 81 -10.37 -24.37 -7.08
CA ALA A 81 -10.86 -23.57 -8.20
C ALA A 81 -11.85 -24.31 -9.13
N SER A 82 -12.52 -25.37 -8.65
CA SER A 82 -13.57 -26.01 -9.45
C SER A 82 -14.72 -25.05 -9.69
N GLY A 83 -15.21 -25.00 -10.93
CA GLY A 83 -16.44 -24.27 -11.27
C GLY A 83 -17.72 -24.89 -10.69
N THR A 84 -17.61 -26.06 -10.03
CA THR A 84 -18.74 -26.77 -9.44
C THR A 84 -18.61 -26.79 -7.92
N VAL A 85 -19.54 -26.14 -7.22
CA VAL A 85 -19.54 -26.00 -5.75
C VAL A 85 -19.55 -27.32 -4.98
N THR A 86 -20.02 -28.41 -5.61
CA THR A 86 -20.07 -29.75 -5.00
C THR A 86 -18.78 -30.55 -5.19
N ASP A 87 -17.81 -30.04 -5.96
CA ASP A 87 -16.55 -30.73 -6.16
C ASP A 87 -15.67 -30.49 -4.93
N VAL A 88 -15.76 -31.39 -3.96
CA VAL A 88 -14.99 -31.33 -2.72
C VAL A 88 -13.74 -32.17 -2.86
N GLY A 89 -12.58 -31.60 -2.55
CA GLY A 89 -11.33 -32.35 -2.43
C GLY A 89 -10.98 -32.65 -0.97
N TYR A 90 -10.32 -33.77 -0.71
CA TYR A 90 -10.06 -34.27 0.64
C TYR A 90 -8.56 -34.35 0.97
N GLY A 91 -8.22 -33.94 2.20
CA GLY A 91 -6.84 -33.82 2.68
C GLY A 91 -5.98 -32.85 1.85
N PRO A 92 -6.33 -31.56 1.80
CA PRO A 92 -5.58 -30.57 1.03
C PRO A 92 -4.14 -30.40 1.52
N PHE A 93 -3.22 -30.19 0.59
CA PHE A 93 -1.82 -29.88 0.86
C PHE A 93 -1.24 -28.91 -0.17
N ILE A 94 -0.17 -28.22 0.23
CA ILE A 94 0.62 -27.32 -0.61
C ILE A 94 2.04 -27.89 -0.75
N ASP A 95 2.52 -27.94 -1.98
CA ASP A 95 3.89 -28.27 -2.36
C ASP A 95 4.63 -27.01 -2.78
N ILE A 96 5.89 -26.84 -2.35
CA ILE A 96 6.77 -25.76 -2.79
C ILE A 96 8.19 -26.30 -2.99
N ILE A 97 8.81 -25.99 -4.12
CA ILE A 97 10.23 -26.23 -4.37
C ILE A 97 11.01 -24.94 -4.08
N PHE A 98 11.98 -25.05 -3.17
CA PHE A 98 12.89 -24.00 -2.76
C PHE A 98 14.22 -24.11 -3.52
N PRO A 99 14.66 -23.04 -4.20
CA PRO A 99 15.93 -23.01 -4.93
C PRO A 99 17.09 -22.79 -3.95
N VAL A 100 17.38 -23.76 -3.08
CA VAL A 100 18.37 -23.64 -2.00
C VAL A 100 19.79 -23.49 -2.54
N ILE A 101 20.13 -24.21 -3.60
CA ILE A 101 21.48 -24.20 -4.20
C ILE A 101 21.78 -22.92 -5.00
N GLY A 102 20.85 -21.98 -5.02
CA GLY A 102 20.93 -20.72 -5.73
C GLY A 102 21.36 -20.82 -7.20
N MET A 103 22.12 -19.82 -7.64
CA MET A 103 22.58 -19.66 -9.01
C MET A 103 23.88 -20.42 -9.26
N ASP A 104 24.73 -20.53 -8.24
CA ASP A 104 25.99 -21.27 -8.30
C ASP A 104 25.79 -22.79 -8.46
N GLY A 105 24.65 -23.29 -7.98
CA GLY A 105 24.22 -24.65 -8.23
C GLY A 105 24.84 -25.69 -7.29
N ALA A 106 24.37 -26.92 -7.45
CA ALA A 106 24.74 -28.01 -6.56
C ALA A 106 26.23 -28.37 -6.68
N GLY A 107 26.92 -28.43 -5.53
CA GLY A 107 28.35 -28.77 -5.45
C GLY A 107 29.27 -27.56 -5.32
N ALA A 108 28.72 -26.34 -5.29
CA ALA A 108 29.40 -25.16 -4.77
C ALA A 108 29.80 -25.36 -3.29
N ALA A 109 30.74 -24.54 -2.80
CA ALA A 109 31.23 -24.67 -1.44
C ALA A 109 30.16 -24.33 -0.39
N ALA A 110 29.16 -23.52 -0.76
CA ALA A 110 27.99 -23.16 0.04
C ALA A 110 26.76 -22.97 -0.87
N ASP A 111 25.58 -23.10 -0.28
CA ASP A 111 24.30 -22.82 -0.91
C ASP A 111 24.01 -21.31 -0.83
N ASP A 112 23.72 -20.69 -1.97
CA ASP A 112 23.52 -19.25 -2.18
C ASP A 112 22.05 -18.89 -2.44
N GLY A 113 21.12 -19.82 -2.24
CA GLY A 113 19.72 -19.64 -2.61
C GLY A 113 18.75 -19.26 -1.49
N ILE A 114 17.49 -19.65 -1.66
CA ILE A 114 16.41 -19.45 -0.68
C ILE A 114 16.14 -20.74 0.07
N ASP A 115 16.14 -20.68 1.40
CA ASP A 115 15.84 -21.81 2.28
C ASP A 115 14.55 -21.61 3.08
N PHE A 116 13.88 -22.72 3.39
CA PHE A 116 12.66 -22.74 4.18
C PHE A 116 12.97 -22.68 5.68
N ILE A 117 12.27 -21.81 6.42
CA ILE A 117 12.36 -21.72 7.88
C ILE A 117 11.14 -22.35 8.54
N SER A 118 9.94 -21.85 8.21
CA SER A 118 8.70 -22.29 8.85
C SER A 118 7.45 -21.90 8.04
N ALA A 119 6.31 -22.48 8.38
CA ALA A 119 5.01 -22.12 7.83
C ALA A 119 3.95 -22.04 8.93
N THR A 120 3.06 -21.06 8.86
CA THR A 120 1.92 -20.89 9.77
C THR A 120 0.61 -20.76 9.01
N TYR A 121 -0.47 -21.28 9.60
CA TYR A 121 -1.84 -21.09 9.15
C TYR A 121 -2.65 -20.49 10.31
N LEU A 122 -3.26 -19.32 10.08
CA LEU A 122 -3.96 -18.54 11.12
C LEU A 122 -3.13 -18.37 12.41
N GLY A 123 -1.83 -18.08 12.25
CA GLY A 123 -0.88 -17.92 13.36
C GLY A 123 -0.41 -19.20 14.04
N THR A 124 -0.92 -20.37 13.64
CA THR A 124 -0.51 -21.67 14.19
C THR A 124 0.54 -22.33 13.30
N LEU A 125 1.64 -22.80 13.90
CA LEU A 125 2.75 -23.43 13.19
C LEU A 125 2.38 -24.80 12.62
N ILE A 126 2.64 -25.01 11.32
CA ILE A 126 2.53 -26.33 10.67
C ILE A 126 3.81 -27.11 10.94
N THR A 127 3.71 -28.24 11.65
CA THR A 127 4.89 -29.02 12.10
C THR A 127 4.61 -30.52 12.12
N GLY A 128 5.62 -31.29 12.53
CA GLY A 128 5.44 -32.70 12.88
C GLY A 128 5.05 -33.52 11.66
N ALA A 129 3.93 -34.25 11.75
CA ALA A 129 3.50 -35.16 10.69
C ALA A 129 2.98 -34.43 9.43
N ASP A 130 2.60 -33.16 9.55
CA ASP A 130 1.95 -32.39 8.49
C ASP A 130 2.91 -31.50 7.69
N LEU A 131 4.19 -31.44 8.08
CA LEU A 131 5.25 -30.76 7.33
C LEU A 131 6.35 -31.74 6.94
N ARG A 132 6.75 -31.76 5.67
CA ARG A 132 7.92 -32.50 5.18
C ARG A 132 8.81 -31.58 4.38
N VAL A 133 10.08 -31.53 4.76
CA VAL A 133 11.15 -30.82 4.04
C VAL A 133 12.13 -31.88 3.57
N LEU A 134 12.22 -32.08 2.25
CA LEU A 134 13.00 -33.14 1.62
C LEU A 134 14.01 -32.52 0.64
N THR A 135 15.27 -32.93 0.68
CA THR A 135 16.27 -32.50 -0.29
C THR A 135 16.28 -33.44 -1.49
N PHE A 136 16.26 -32.88 -2.70
CA PHE A 136 16.40 -33.62 -3.95
C PHE A 136 17.79 -34.30 -4.01
N PRO A 137 17.89 -35.63 -4.16
CA PRO A 137 19.16 -36.34 -4.04
C PRO A 137 20.12 -36.18 -5.23
N ALA A 138 21.42 -36.14 -4.97
CA ALA A 138 22.48 -35.93 -5.99
C ALA A 138 22.57 -36.98 -7.12
N SER A 139 21.99 -38.17 -6.96
CA SER A 139 22.01 -39.22 -7.98
C SER A 139 20.72 -39.20 -8.80
N PRO A 140 20.76 -39.30 -10.14
CA PRO A 140 19.55 -39.42 -10.93
C PRO A 140 18.82 -40.70 -10.55
N GLN A 141 17.61 -40.56 -10.02
CA GLN A 141 16.72 -41.67 -9.76
C GLN A 141 15.47 -41.45 -10.59
N GLY A 142 15.18 -42.36 -11.52
CA GLY A 142 13.83 -42.50 -12.09
C GLY A 142 13.53 -41.68 -13.36
N VAL A 143 12.28 -41.21 -13.44
CA VAL A 143 11.58 -40.78 -14.67
C VAL A 143 11.78 -39.30 -15.02
N CYS A 144 12.65 -38.60 -14.30
CA CYS A 144 12.86 -37.16 -14.47
C CYS A 144 13.74 -36.83 -15.69
N THR A 145 13.65 -35.57 -16.15
CA THR A 145 14.47 -35.10 -17.28
C THR A 145 15.94 -34.95 -16.89
N ALA A 146 16.82 -34.80 -17.89
CA ALA A 146 18.26 -34.65 -17.65
C ALA A 146 18.55 -33.41 -16.79
N GLY A 147 19.33 -33.58 -15.71
CA GLY A 147 19.63 -32.52 -14.74
C GLY A 147 18.69 -32.47 -13.53
N GLN A 148 17.65 -33.29 -13.51
CA GLN A 148 16.74 -33.45 -12.38
C GLN A 148 16.91 -34.79 -11.67
N THR A 149 16.37 -34.87 -10.46
CA THR A 149 16.25 -36.09 -9.67
C THR A 149 14.84 -36.21 -9.10
N GLN A 150 14.47 -37.40 -8.66
CA GLN A 150 13.13 -37.71 -8.18
C GLN A 150 13.08 -37.82 -6.66
N LEU A 151 12.01 -37.29 -6.08
CA LEU A 151 11.50 -37.65 -4.75
C LEU A 151 10.16 -38.39 -4.90
N SER A 152 9.88 -39.29 -3.96
CA SER A 152 8.53 -39.86 -3.81
C SER A 152 7.73 -38.98 -2.86
N HIS A 153 6.57 -38.53 -3.32
CA HIS A 153 5.73 -37.62 -2.56
C HIS A 153 5.20 -38.30 -1.26
N PRO A 154 5.32 -37.67 -0.09
CA PRO A 154 4.96 -38.30 1.19
C PRO A 154 3.44 -38.39 1.44
N PHE A 155 2.63 -37.54 0.80
CA PHE A 155 1.17 -37.53 0.93
C PHE A 155 0.43 -38.07 -0.30
N ALA A 156 0.70 -37.53 -1.49
CA ALA A 156 0.06 -37.95 -2.73
C ALA A 156 0.59 -39.29 -3.27
N VAL A 157 -0.32 -40.20 -3.62
CA VAL A 157 -0.04 -41.55 -4.13
C VAL A 157 -0.76 -41.84 -5.45
N ASP A 158 -0.20 -42.76 -6.23
CA ASP A 158 -0.86 -43.35 -7.40
C ASP A 158 -1.84 -44.47 -7.02
N ALA A 159 -2.45 -45.10 -8.04
CA ALA A 159 -3.42 -46.19 -7.85
C ALA A 159 -2.82 -47.47 -7.22
N SER A 160 -1.49 -47.58 -7.17
CA SER A 160 -0.79 -48.69 -6.50
C SER A 160 -0.40 -48.34 -5.05
N GLY A 161 -0.72 -47.12 -4.58
CA GLY A 161 -0.31 -46.61 -3.27
C GLY A 161 1.15 -46.17 -3.22
N VAL A 162 1.80 -46.00 -4.37
CA VAL A 162 3.18 -45.51 -4.44
C VAL A 162 3.15 -43.99 -4.51
N GLY A 163 3.98 -43.33 -3.69
CA GLY A 163 4.05 -41.87 -3.66
C GLY A 163 4.41 -41.29 -5.02
N LEU A 164 3.64 -40.30 -5.48
CA LEU A 164 3.80 -39.70 -6.80
C LEU A 164 5.23 -39.18 -7.01
N PRO A 165 5.83 -39.35 -8.19
CA PRO A 165 7.14 -38.78 -8.49
C PRO A 165 7.07 -37.25 -8.46
N VAL A 166 8.05 -36.62 -7.82
CA VAL A 166 8.31 -35.18 -7.93
C VAL A 166 9.73 -35.01 -8.45
N CYS A 167 9.87 -34.27 -9.54
CA CYS A 167 11.14 -33.99 -10.18
C CYS A 167 11.59 -32.57 -9.85
N GLY A 168 12.85 -32.44 -9.46
CA GLY A 168 13.48 -31.15 -9.16
C GLY A 168 14.99 -31.22 -9.28
N THR A 169 15.64 -30.06 -9.20
CA THR A 169 17.10 -29.96 -9.28
C THR A 169 17.73 -30.57 -8.02
N PRO A 170 18.75 -31.44 -8.13
CA PRO A 170 19.46 -31.97 -6.97
C PRO A 170 19.97 -30.87 -6.03
N GLY A 171 19.90 -31.10 -4.72
CA GLY A 171 20.28 -30.13 -3.68
C GLY A 171 19.16 -29.16 -3.27
N ASN A 172 18.24 -28.82 -4.18
CA ASN A 172 17.06 -28.04 -3.83
C ASN A 172 16.14 -28.79 -2.86
N LYS A 173 15.27 -28.04 -2.18
CA LYS A 173 14.32 -28.62 -1.21
C LYS A 173 12.91 -28.66 -1.77
N PHE A 174 12.25 -29.78 -1.58
CA PHE A 174 10.81 -29.95 -1.72
C PHE A 174 10.16 -29.87 -0.34
N VAL A 175 9.29 -28.88 -0.16
CA VAL A 175 8.53 -28.64 1.06
C VAL A 175 7.07 -28.95 0.78
N THR A 176 6.49 -29.92 1.49
CA THR A 176 5.06 -30.23 1.37
C THR A 176 4.38 -30.16 2.72
N MET A 177 3.22 -29.51 2.74
CA MET A 177 2.50 -29.08 3.92
C MET A 177 1.04 -29.52 3.80
N ARG A 178 0.59 -30.42 4.68
CA ARG A 178 -0.82 -30.73 4.80
C ARG A 178 -1.51 -29.57 5.52
N LEU A 179 -2.60 -29.08 4.96
CA LEU A 179 -3.40 -28.05 5.57
C LEU A 179 -4.31 -28.66 6.65
N PRO A 180 -4.69 -27.93 7.71
CA PRO A 180 -5.46 -28.46 8.83
C PRO A 180 -6.97 -28.62 8.50
N PHE A 181 -7.28 -29.10 7.30
CA PHE A 181 -8.63 -29.38 6.84
C PHE A 181 -8.78 -30.87 6.51
N GLY A 182 -9.94 -31.44 6.82
CA GLY A 182 -10.32 -32.76 6.29
C GLY A 182 -10.71 -32.71 4.82
N SER A 183 -11.27 -31.59 4.38
CA SER A 183 -11.78 -31.37 3.03
C SER A 183 -11.82 -29.88 2.67
N PHE A 184 -11.84 -29.56 1.39
CA PHE A 184 -11.96 -28.20 0.86
C PHE A 184 -12.97 -28.16 -0.29
N ALA A 185 -14.10 -27.48 -0.07
CA ALA A 185 -15.13 -27.29 -1.09
C ALA A 185 -14.84 -26.03 -1.92
N ALA A 186 -15.34 -25.97 -3.15
CA ALA A 186 -15.05 -24.88 -4.07
C ALA A 186 -15.70 -23.53 -3.69
N ASP A 187 -16.65 -23.52 -2.74
CA ASP A 187 -17.27 -22.31 -2.20
C ASP A 187 -16.60 -21.80 -0.90
N GLN A 188 -15.56 -22.49 -0.41
CA GLN A 188 -14.81 -22.05 0.75
C GLN A 188 -13.86 -20.91 0.40
N PRO A 189 -13.65 -19.93 1.31
CA PRO A 189 -12.60 -18.94 1.14
C PRO A 189 -11.22 -19.61 1.02
N ALA A 190 -10.38 -19.09 0.14
CA ALA A 190 -9.02 -19.60 -0.06
C ALA A 190 -8.22 -19.62 1.26
N ALA A 191 -7.41 -20.65 1.44
CA ALA A 191 -6.57 -20.82 2.63
C ALA A 191 -5.19 -20.20 2.42
N GLU A 192 -4.85 -19.24 3.27
CA GLU A 192 -3.55 -18.55 3.23
C GLU A 192 -2.57 -19.14 4.24
N VAL A 193 -1.45 -19.64 3.74
CA VAL A 193 -0.33 -20.12 4.55
C VAL A 193 0.81 -19.11 4.47
N VAL A 194 1.21 -18.58 5.62
CA VAL A 194 2.34 -17.65 5.74
C VAL A 194 3.62 -18.46 5.89
N ILE A 195 4.58 -18.22 5.01
CA ILE A 195 5.86 -18.94 4.95
C ILE A 195 6.98 -17.98 5.30
N ASN A 196 7.85 -18.40 6.21
CA ASN A 196 9.10 -17.71 6.53
C ASN A 196 10.24 -18.42 5.80
N ALA A 197 11.07 -17.65 5.10
CA ALA A 197 12.22 -18.12 4.35
C ALA A 197 13.47 -17.27 4.65
N ALA A 198 14.64 -17.83 4.38
CA ALA A 198 15.93 -17.15 4.46
C ALA A 198 16.52 -17.03 3.06
N LEU A 199 16.99 -15.83 2.70
CA LEU A 199 17.85 -15.63 1.53
C LEU A 199 19.31 -15.69 1.97
N SER A 200 20.14 -16.47 1.27
CA SER A 200 21.57 -16.56 1.58
C SER A 200 22.26 -15.20 1.48
N ASN A 201 23.27 -14.97 2.32
CA ASN A 201 24.15 -13.79 2.21
C ASN A 201 25.19 -13.93 1.09
N TRP A 202 25.18 -15.06 0.39
CA TRP A 202 26.02 -15.37 -0.77
C TRP A 202 25.22 -15.30 -2.08
N ALA A 203 23.92 -15.01 -2.03
CA ALA A 203 23.07 -14.98 -3.21
C ALA A 203 23.53 -13.95 -4.26
N ASP A 204 23.51 -14.35 -5.52
CA ASP A 204 23.80 -13.48 -6.67
C ASP A 204 22.80 -12.32 -6.78
N VAL A 205 23.31 -11.10 -6.60
CA VAL A 205 22.50 -9.87 -6.71
C VAL A 205 21.98 -9.69 -8.13
N GLY A 206 20.68 -9.42 -8.25
CA GLY A 206 20.01 -9.19 -9.53
C GLY A 206 19.63 -10.46 -10.30
N MET A 207 19.96 -11.65 -9.79
CA MET A 207 19.63 -12.93 -10.44
C MET A 207 18.38 -13.56 -9.79
N PRO A 208 17.24 -13.62 -10.49
CA PRO A 208 15.99 -14.09 -9.88
C PRO A 208 16.04 -15.56 -9.45
N LEU A 209 15.67 -15.81 -8.20
CA LEU A 209 15.48 -17.14 -7.63
C LEU A 209 13.99 -17.51 -7.69
N THR A 210 13.69 -18.66 -8.29
CA THR A 210 12.31 -19.09 -8.58
C THR A 210 11.80 -20.08 -7.54
N LEU A 211 10.72 -19.73 -6.85
CA LEU A 211 9.90 -20.64 -6.04
C LEU A 211 8.83 -21.26 -6.93
N LEU A 212 8.60 -22.56 -6.82
CA LEU A 212 7.64 -23.31 -7.65
C LEU A 212 6.61 -23.97 -6.73
N ALA A 213 5.31 -23.84 -7.00
CA ALA A 213 4.26 -24.33 -6.11
C ALA A 213 3.19 -25.17 -6.81
N ARG A 214 2.65 -26.15 -6.09
CA ARG A 214 1.59 -27.03 -6.57
C ARG A 214 0.60 -27.33 -5.44
N GLY A 215 -0.68 -27.39 -5.76
CA GLY A 215 -1.71 -27.82 -4.82
C GLY A 215 -2.06 -29.30 -5.00
N GLY A 216 -2.59 -29.92 -3.95
CA GLY A 216 -3.21 -31.24 -4.11
C GLY A 216 -4.19 -31.63 -3.01
N PHE A 217 -4.90 -32.72 -3.28
CA PHE A 217 -5.79 -33.43 -2.37
C PHE A 217 -5.27 -34.84 -2.18
N GLN A 218 -4.84 -35.16 -0.96
CA GLN A 218 -4.25 -36.45 -0.63
C GLN A 218 -5.20 -37.62 -0.89
N PHE A 219 -6.48 -37.45 -0.54
CA PHE A 219 -7.49 -38.51 -0.66
C PHE A 219 -8.36 -38.37 -1.92
N GLY A 220 -8.02 -37.44 -2.82
CA GLY A 220 -8.80 -37.24 -4.04
C GLY A 220 -10.15 -36.57 -3.78
N ALA A 221 -11.19 -37.05 -4.46
CA ALA A 221 -12.54 -36.50 -4.48
C ALA A 221 -13.49 -37.14 -3.45
N THR A 222 -13.03 -38.14 -2.70
CA THR A 222 -13.81 -38.80 -1.65
C THR A 222 -13.11 -38.72 -0.28
N PRO A 223 -13.85 -38.85 0.84
CA PRO A 223 -13.26 -38.81 2.18
C PRO A 223 -12.50 -40.09 2.57
N LEU A 224 -12.45 -41.10 1.70
CA LEU A 224 -11.86 -42.40 1.99
C LEU A 224 -10.41 -42.47 1.49
N ASN A 225 -9.62 -43.35 2.10
CA ASN A 225 -8.29 -43.67 1.58
C ASN A 225 -8.38 -44.86 0.62
N ASP A 226 -8.94 -44.63 -0.57
CA ASP A 226 -9.31 -45.64 -1.57
C ASP A 226 -8.63 -45.43 -2.93
N PHE A 227 -7.39 -44.92 -2.91
CA PHE A 227 -6.52 -44.73 -4.08
C PHE A 227 -6.47 -45.92 -5.05
N CYS A 228 -6.58 -47.15 -4.54
CA CYS A 228 -6.62 -48.40 -5.32
C CYS A 228 -7.75 -48.48 -6.35
N CYS A 229 -8.78 -47.68 -6.13
CA CYS A 229 -10.13 -48.03 -6.50
C CYS A 229 -10.81 -46.91 -7.30
N GLY A 230 -10.02 -46.01 -7.89
CA GLY A 230 -10.46 -44.99 -8.83
C GLY A 230 -10.34 -43.55 -8.32
N ASP A 231 -9.93 -43.34 -7.06
CA ASP A 231 -9.79 -42.03 -6.44
C ASP A 231 -8.35 -41.80 -5.92
N THR A 232 -7.41 -41.69 -6.86
CA THR A 232 -6.03 -41.36 -6.53
C THR A 232 -5.90 -39.93 -6.04
N SER A 233 -4.78 -39.60 -5.38
CA SER A 233 -4.48 -38.23 -5.04
C SER A 233 -4.56 -37.31 -6.25
N ILE A 234 -5.15 -36.13 -6.08
CA ILE A 234 -5.28 -35.12 -7.13
C ILE A 234 -4.19 -34.08 -6.90
N VAL A 235 -3.44 -33.72 -7.94
CA VAL A 235 -2.45 -32.64 -7.88
C VAL A 235 -2.61 -31.72 -9.09
N THR A 236 -2.47 -30.42 -8.88
CA THR A 236 -2.61 -29.40 -9.93
C THR A 236 -1.46 -28.41 -9.84
N PRO A 237 -0.56 -28.36 -10.86
CA PRO A 237 -0.56 -29.16 -12.09
C PRO A 237 -0.29 -30.67 -11.89
N ALA A 238 -0.82 -31.51 -12.80
CA ALA A 238 -0.69 -32.97 -12.74
C ALA A 238 0.73 -33.52 -13.08
N THR A 239 1.59 -32.67 -13.64
CA THR A 239 2.96 -33.02 -14.05
C THR A 239 3.88 -33.24 -12.84
N ASN A 240 4.80 -34.19 -12.99
CA ASN A 240 5.86 -34.44 -12.01
C ASN A 240 7.04 -33.46 -12.15
N ASP A 241 7.15 -32.74 -13.27
CA ASP A 241 8.21 -31.77 -13.51
C ASP A 241 7.91 -30.45 -12.80
N GLY A 242 8.61 -30.22 -11.69
CA GLY A 242 8.46 -29.02 -10.87
C GLY A 242 8.67 -27.71 -11.62
N THR A 243 9.49 -27.69 -12.68
CA THR A 243 9.82 -26.48 -13.44
C THR A 243 8.63 -25.88 -14.19
N THR A 244 7.55 -26.64 -14.33
CA THR A 244 6.32 -26.25 -15.03
C THR A 244 5.20 -25.82 -14.09
N TRP A 245 5.46 -25.81 -12.78
CA TRP A 245 4.49 -25.41 -11.77
C TRP A 245 4.34 -23.88 -11.71
N PRO A 246 3.19 -23.35 -11.23
CA PRO A 246 3.04 -21.96 -10.86
C PRO A 246 4.24 -21.46 -10.05
N ASN A 247 4.71 -20.26 -10.34
CA ASN A 247 5.96 -19.76 -9.79
C ASN A 247 5.86 -18.36 -9.21
N GLY A 248 6.82 -18.03 -8.36
CA GLY A 248 7.07 -16.72 -7.82
C GLY A 248 8.57 -16.46 -7.81
N ASN A 249 8.97 -15.28 -8.28
CA ASN A 249 10.39 -14.92 -8.38
C ASN A 249 10.75 -13.93 -7.28
N VAL A 250 11.87 -14.18 -6.63
CA VAL A 250 12.52 -13.26 -5.69
C VAL A 250 13.84 -12.84 -6.30
N THR A 251 14.07 -11.54 -6.47
CA THR A 251 15.34 -11.00 -6.98
C THR A 251 16.19 -10.52 -5.81
N PRO A 252 17.35 -11.11 -5.55
CA PRO A 252 18.27 -10.66 -4.52
C PRO A 252 18.73 -9.22 -4.78
N THR A 253 18.70 -8.38 -3.75
CA THR A 253 19.24 -7.00 -3.78
C THR A 253 20.28 -6.81 -2.67
N ILE A 254 21.10 -5.77 -2.82
CA ILE A 254 22.18 -5.48 -1.87
C ILE A 254 21.90 -4.28 -0.98
N ALA A 255 21.15 -3.31 -1.49
CA ALA A 255 20.84 -2.08 -0.80
C ALA A 255 19.62 -1.43 -1.46
N SER A 256 18.98 -0.52 -0.72
CA SER A 256 17.87 0.30 -1.21
C SER A 256 18.02 1.72 -0.71
N ILE A 257 17.36 2.67 -1.37
CA ILE A 257 17.36 4.08 -0.98
C ILE A 257 15.95 4.58 -0.69
N THR A 258 15.83 5.35 0.39
CA THR A 258 14.60 6.02 0.79
C THR A 258 14.89 7.49 1.08
N LYS A 259 13.83 8.30 0.97
CA LYS A 259 13.86 9.71 1.32
C LYS A 259 12.64 10.03 2.15
N THR A 260 12.85 10.74 3.24
CA THR A 260 11.79 11.14 4.17
C THR A 260 11.76 12.65 4.23
N TYR A 261 10.59 13.23 3.97
CA TYR A 261 10.31 14.62 4.31
C TYR A 261 10.10 14.75 5.81
N ASN A 262 10.82 15.66 6.46
CA ASN A 262 10.72 15.90 7.90
C ASN A 262 9.86 17.15 8.20
N GLY A 263 8.73 17.27 7.51
CA GLY A 263 7.73 18.31 7.74
C GLY A 263 6.34 17.71 7.91
N PRO A 264 5.32 18.55 8.16
CA PRO A 264 3.95 18.09 8.27
C PRO A 264 3.33 17.83 6.89
N GLU A 265 2.47 16.81 6.81
CA GLU A 265 1.46 16.62 5.76
C GLU A 265 1.98 16.70 4.31
N ASP A 266 3.26 16.36 4.08
CA ASP A 266 3.93 16.41 2.76
C ASP A 266 3.74 17.74 2.00
N GLU A 267 3.58 18.83 2.75
CA GLU A 267 3.34 20.17 2.22
C GLU A 267 4.18 21.25 2.91
N THR A 268 4.27 22.42 2.28
CA THR A 268 4.83 23.61 2.93
C THR A 268 4.34 24.91 2.32
N ALA A 269 4.14 25.93 3.16
CA ALA A 269 4.15 27.31 2.68
C ALA A 269 5.52 27.63 2.06
N THR A 270 5.53 28.43 0.99
CA THR A 270 6.76 28.82 0.30
C THR A 270 7.45 30.01 0.97
N GLY A 271 8.79 30.07 0.88
CA GLY A 271 9.58 31.20 1.39
C GLY A 271 10.68 30.86 2.40
N PRO A 272 11.70 31.73 2.56
CA PRO A 272 12.81 31.52 3.50
C PRO A 272 12.40 31.36 4.97
N ASN A 273 11.24 31.85 5.39
CA ASN A 273 10.75 31.71 6.76
C ASN A 273 10.12 30.33 7.05
N PHE A 274 10.02 29.46 6.04
CA PHE A 274 9.48 28.10 6.14
C PHE A 274 10.53 27.03 5.76
N PRO A 275 11.67 26.95 6.48
CA PRO A 275 12.66 25.92 6.22
C PRO A 275 12.12 24.53 6.54
N ARG A 276 12.44 23.57 5.68
CA ARG A 276 12.09 22.15 5.79
C ARG A 276 13.32 21.29 5.65
N ARG A 277 13.20 20.02 6.03
CA ARG A 277 14.30 19.06 5.96
C ARG A 277 13.91 17.81 5.20
N TYR A 278 14.89 17.26 4.51
CA TYR A 278 14.85 15.90 3.98
C TYR A 278 15.94 15.07 4.66
N THR A 279 15.61 13.82 4.96
CA THR A 279 16.58 12.76 5.27
C THR A 279 16.62 11.79 4.10
N VAL A 280 17.81 11.59 3.52
CA VAL A 280 18.07 10.55 2.52
C VAL A 280 18.80 9.40 3.20
N SER A 281 18.30 8.18 3.04
CA SER A 281 18.81 6.99 3.71
C SER A 281 19.03 5.85 2.74
N VAL A 282 20.14 5.13 2.92
CA VAL A 282 20.47 3.87 2.26
C VAL A 282 20.46 2.77 3.32
N ASP A 283 19.70 1.73 3.02
CA ASP A 283 19.64 0.48 3.77
C ASP A 283 20.48 -0.55 3.01
N ILE A 284 21.41 -1.22 3.69
CA ILE A 284 22.37 -2.15 3.11
C ILE A 284 22.12 -3.52 3.75
N ALA A 285 22.07 -4.55 2.91
CA ALA A 285 21.89 -5.93 3.33
C ALA A 285 22.78 -6.29 4.52
N ASN A 286 22.18 -6.92 5.52
CA ASN A 286 22.80 -7.24 6.79
C ASN A 286 24.17 -7.94 6.65
N GLY A 287 25.21 -7.35 7.24
CA GLY A 287 26.58 -7.88 7.21
C GLY A 287 27.35 -7.66 5.91
N GLN A 288 26.71 -7.12 4.86
CA GLN A 288 27.39 -6.69 3.64
C GLN A 288 28.05 -5.32 3.84
N THR A 289 29.10 -5.03 3.07
CA THR A 289 29.82 -3.75 3.17
C THR A 289 29.92 -3.08 1.82
N LEU A 290 29.49 -1.82 1.75
CA LEU A 290 29.74 -0.92 0.62
C LEU A 290 30.88 0.02 0.95
N THR A 291 31.79 0.22 0.00
CA THR A 291 32.89 1.17 0.09
C THR A 291 32.75 2.24 -0.99
N ASN A 292 33.32 3.43 -0.76
CA ASN A 292 33.15 4.59 -1.63
C ASN A 292 31.66 4.84 -1.95
N LEU A 293 30.82 4.81 -0.92
CA LEU A 293 29.38 4.97 -1.05
C LEU A 293 29.03 6.46 -1.17
N ASP A 294 28.74 6.90 -2.38
CA ASP A 294 28.12 8.21 -2.64
C ASP A 294 26.62 8.08 -2.45
N VAL A 295 26.07 8.87 -1.53
CA VAL A 295 24.61 9.07 -1.38
C VAL A 295 24.28 10.48 -1.83
N SER A 296 23.31 10.62 -2.73
CA SER A 296 23.03 11.88 -3.42
C SER A 296 21.55 12.26 -3.40
N ASP A 297 21.33 13.57 -3.28
CA ASP A 297 20.05 14.24 -3.50
C ASP A 297 20.15 15.15 -4.72
N THR A 298 19.24 15.01 -5.67
CA THR A 298 19.15 15.95 -6.81
C THR A 298 18.01 16.91 -6.55
N LEU A 299 18.35 18.10 -6.05
CA LEU A 299 17.38 19.12 -5.73
C LEU A 299 16.74 19.64 -7.05
N PRO A 300 15.40 19.62 -7.14
CA PRO A 300 14.66 20.24 -8.21
C PRO A 300 14.98 21.73 -8.35
N ASN A 301 14.79 22.27 -9.54
CA ASN A 301 15.08 23.67 -9.86
C ASN A 301 14.20 24.68 -9.09
N ASN A 302 13.21 24.22 -8.34
CA ASN A 302 12.30 24.99 -7.50
C ASN A 302 12.48 24.67 -6.00
N ILE A 303 13.62 24.09 -5.60
CA ILE A 303 14.02 23.94 -4.18
C ILE A 303 15.33 24.69 -3.94
N GLN A 304 15.36 25.56 -2.93
CA GLN A 304 16.55 26.28 -2.51
C GLN A 304 17.20 25.59 -1.30
N TYR A 305 18.43 25.11 -1.50
CA TYR A 305 19.26 24.56 -0.43
C TYR A 305 19.65 25.63 0.59
N ILE A 306 19.61 25.28 1.88
CA ILE A 306 20.05 26.14 2.99
C ILE A 306 21.37 25.60 3.58
N SER A 307 21.33 24.39 4.12
CA SER A 307 22.47 23.85 4.88
C SER A 307 22.45 22.33 4.99
N PHE A 308 23.62 21.77 5.27
CA PHE A 308 23.80 20.37 5.63
C PHE A 308 23.64 20.24 7.15
N ILE A 309 22.78 19.33 7.60
CA ILE A 309 22.48 19.15 9.02
C ILE A 309 23.38 18.09 9.64
N GLY A 310 23.59 16.96 8.96
CA GLY A 310 24.43 15.88 9.47
C GLY A 310 24.29 14.58 8.69
N SER A 311 25.16 13.62 8.99
CA SER A 311 25.13 12.25 8.46
C SER A 311 25.17 11.20 9.55
N THR A 312 24.67 10.01 9.24
CA THR A 312 24.87 8.78 10.01
C THR A 312 25.41 7.71 9.06
N PRO A 313 26.57 7.09 9.31
CA PRO A 313 27.54 7.43 10.34
C PRO A 313 28.02 8.88 10.20
N ALA A 314 28.45 9.48 11.30
CA ALA A 314 28.91 10.86 11.28
C ALA A 314 30.19 11.01 10.44
N GLY A 315 30.31 12.13 9.73
CA GLY A 315 31.55 12.52 9.06
C GLY A 315 31.70 12.05 7.62
N CYS A 316 30.61 11.90 6.87
CA CYS A 316 30.72 11.78 5.42
C CYS A 316 31.42 13.02 4.82
N THR A 317 32.08 12.84 3.68
CA THR A 317 32.71 13.94 2.95
C THR A 317 31.74 14.49 1.91
N LEU A 318 31.44 15.79 1.96
CA LEU A 318 30.62 16.42 0.94
C LEU A 318 31.45 16.62 -0.34
N THR A 319 31.13 15.87 -1.39
CA THR A 319 31.82 15.93 -2.70
C THR A 319 31.11 16.85 -3.68
N SER A 320 29.83 17.14 -3.45
CA SER A 320 29.03 18.16 -4.14
C SER A 320 28.11 18.85 -3.14
N THR A 321 27.95 20.17 -3.25
CA THR A 321 27.06 20.96 -2.40
C THR A 321 26.29 21.96 -3.28
N PRO A 322 24.94 22.00 -3.20
CA PRO A 322 24.15 22.96 -3.96
C PRO A 322 24.45 24.41 -3.57
N SER A 323 24.06 25.35 -4.44
CA SER A 323 24.16 26.77 -4.15
C SER A 323 23.17 27.17 -3.04
N THR A 324 23.56 28.10 -2.17
CA THR A 324 22.66 28.71 -1.18
C THR A 324 21.95 29.96 -1.70
N SER A 325 22.21 30.36 -2.95
CA SER A 325 21.65 31.55 -3.60
C SER A 325 21.01 31.29 -4.97
N ALA A 326 21.03 30.04 -5.42
CA ALA A 326 20.34 29.60 -6.63
C ALA A 326 19.70 28.23 -6.37
N PRO A 327 18.45 28.00 -6.80
CA PRO A 327 17.75 26.76 -6.51
C PRO A 327 18.24 25.60 -7.39
N GLY A 328 17.95 24.38 -6.93
CA GLY A 328 18.42 23.13 -7.53
C GLY A 328 19.88 22.81 -7.25
N GLY A 329 20.38 21.80 -7.95
CA GLY A 329 21.76 21.29 -7.81
C GLY A 329 21.79 19.90 -7.17
N VAL A 330 23.00 19.40 -6.90
CA VAL A 330 23.20 18.06 -6.34
C VAL A 330 23.97 18.17 -5.03
N LEU A 331 23.43 17.55 -3.98
CA LEU A 331 24.13 17.31 -2.73
C LEU A 331 24.62 15.86 -2.72
N THR A 332 25.92 15.65 -2.55
CA THR A 332 26.51 14.30 -2.47
C THR A 332 27.36 14.16 -1.21
N CYS A 333 27.07 13.12 -0.44
CA CYS A 333 27.71 12.75 0.82
C CYS A 333 28.40 11.39 0.63
N LEU A 334 29.73 11.41 0.59
CA LEU A 334 30.59 10.25 0.40
C LEU A 334 30.93 9.59 1.75
N PHE A 335 30.53 8.34 1.90
CA PHE A 335 30.95 7.46 2.99
C PHE A 335 32.08 6.55 2.51
N ALA A 336 33.21 6.54 3.22
CA ALA A 336 34.36 5.71 2.83
C ALA A 336 34.03 4.21 2.88
N SER A 337 33.29 3.78 3.91
CA SER A 337 32.85 2.40 4.10
C SER A 337 31.65 2.37 5.04
N VAL A 338 30.63 1.60 4.69
CA VAL A 338 29.43 1.36 5.51
C VAL A 338 29.09 -0.13 5.46
N THR A 339 28.87 -0.73 6.62
CA THR A 339 28.45 -2.13 6.77
C THR A 339 27.00 -2.16 7.20
N GLY A 340 26.17 -2.95 6.51
CA GLY A 340 24.75 -3.11 6.77
C GLY A 340 24.46 -3.76 8.13
N GLY A 341 23.46 -3.23 8.82
CA GLY A 341 22.99 -3.70 10.12
C GLY A 341 21.49 -3.97 10.14
N ALA A 342 20.96 -4.38 11.30
CA ALA A 342 19.59 -4.89 11.42
C ALA A 342 18.47 -3.83 11.28
N GLY A 343 18.81 -2.59 10.92
CA GLY A 343 17.86 -1.48 10.81
C GLY A 343 17.97 -0.81 9.46
N ALA A 344 16.87 -0.24 8.98
CA ALA A 344 16.72 0.27 7.61
C ALA A 344 17.50 1.56 7.27
N ASN A 345 18.52 1.92 8.05
CA ASN A 345 19.27 3.17 7.90
C ASN A 345 20.74 2.94 8.26
N ASP A 346 21.51 2.42 7.30
CA ASP A 346 22.94 2.18 7.50
C ASP A 346 23.79 3.37 7.12
N ALA A 347 23.38 4.12 6.08
CA ALA A 347 23.97 5.39 5.68
C ALA A 347 22.87 6.41 5.44
N SER A 348 22.94 7.59 6.04
CA SER A 348 21.96 8.64 5.82
C SER A 348 22.58 10.03 5.96
N PHE A 349 21.94 11.01 5.33
CA PHE A 349 22.20 12.41 5.64
C PHE A 349 20.92 13.23 5.65
N THR A 350 20.96 14.34 6.39
CA THR A 350 19.87 15.30 6.46
C THR A 350 20.35 16.68 6.01
N PHE A 351 19.52 17.37 5.25
CA PHE A 351 19.76 18.74 4.82
C PHE A 351 18.50 19.59 4.95
N GLU A 352 18.68 20.90 4.97
CA GLU A 352 17.62 21.89 5.11
C GLU A 352 17.46 22.69 3.82
N PHE A 353 16.23 23.03 3.48
CA PHE A 353 15.83 23.71 2.25
C PHE A 353 14.58 24.57 2.47
N TYR A 354 14.23 25.40 1.48
CA TYR A 354 12.90 26.01 1.37
C TYR A 354 12.46 26.07 -0.10
N VAL A 355 11.19 26.39 -0.36
CA VAL A 355 10.68 26.62 -1.72
C VAL A 355 10.77 28.13 -2.03
N PRO A 356 11.59 28.57 -3.02
CA PRO A 356 11.79 29.98 -3.35
C PRO A 356 10.65 30.57 -4.20
N LEU A 357 10.71 31.89 -4.42
CA LEU A 357 9.75 32.63 -5.26
C LEU A 357 9.79 32.14 -6.71
N THR A 358 11.01 32.01 -7.23
CA THR A 358 11.28 31.63 -8.62
C THR A 358 12.12 30.38 -8.70
N ASP A 359 11.87 29.58 -9.73
CA ASP A 359 12.73 28.48 -10.11
C ASP A 359 14.09 28.97 -10.65
N LEU A 360 14.98 28.04 -11.00
CA LEU A 360 16.30 28.34 -11.56
C LEU A 360 16.24 29.10 -12.89
N SER A 361 15.12 29.02 -13.62
CA SER A 361 14.91 29.72 -14.89
C SER A 361 14.35 31.14 -14.70
N GLY A 362 14.02 31.52 -13.47
CA GLY A 362 13.41 32.81 -13.12
C GLY A 362 11.88 32.83 -13.24
N GLY A 363 11.22 31.69 -13.50
CA GLY A 363 9.76 31.58 -13.50
C GLY A 363 9.23 31.44 -12.08
N ARG A 364 8.03 31.97 -11.80
CA ARG A 364 7.36 31.79 -10.49
C ARG A 364 7.09 30.32 -10.22
N VAL A 365 7.38 29.85 -9.00
CA VAL A 365 7.06 28.47 -8.58
C VAL A 365 5.56 28.27 -8.43
N ILE A 366 4.90 29.20 -7.73
CA ILE A 366 3.44 29.28 -7.62
C ILE A 366 2.96 30.50 -8.41
N ASP A 367 1.94 30.32 -9.25
CA ASP A 367 1.33 31.40 -10.01
C ASP A 367 0.80 32.50 -9.08
N ALA A 368 1.16 33.76 -9.36
CA ALA A 368 0.83 34.87 -8.48
C ALA A 368 -0.66 35.22 -8.46
N ASN A 369 -1.41 34.88 -9.51
CA ASN A 369 -2.82 35.26 -9.65
C ASN A 369 -3.74 34.21 -9.04
N SER A 370 -3.46 32.92 -9.27
CA SER A 370 -4.29 31.86 -8.71
C SER A 370 -3.83 31.42 -7.33
N GLY A 371 -2.52 31.47 -7.04
CA GLY A 371 -1.95 30.93 -5.81
C GLY A 371 -2.15 29.43 -5.64
N ASP A 372 -2.54 28.73 -6.71
CA ASP A 372 -2.84 27.30 -6.70
C ASP A 372 -1.59 26.50 -6.33
N ASP A 373 -1.81 25.40 -5.63
CA ASP A 373 -0.76 24.51 -5.17
C ASP A 373 0.11 23.97 -6.32
N TRP A 374 1.36 23.69 -6.00
CA TRP A 374 2.32 23.13 -6.97
C TRP A 374 3.09 21.96 -6.38
N ASP A 375 3.02 20.79 -7.03
CA ASP A 375 3.73 19.59 -6.60
C ASP A 375 5.19 19.58 -7.08
N ILE A 376 6.09 19.23 -6.16
CA ILE A 376 7.54 19.20 -6.37
C ILE A 376 8.04 17.79 -6.13
N THR A 377 8.31 17.07 -7.22
CA THR A 377 8.97 15.76 -7.17
C THR A 377 10.46 15.92 -6.86
N ASN A 378 10.95 15.22 -5.85
CA ASN A 378 12.36 15.24 -5.47
C ASN A 378 12.99 13.84 -5.55
N ALA A 379 14.19 13.75 -6.12
CA ALA A 379 14.88 12.49 -6.43
C ALA A 379 16.10 12.26 -5.52
N ALA A 380 16.48 11.00 -5.36
CA ALA A 380 17.71 10.59 -4.68
C ALA A 380 18.32 9.37 -5.37
N ASN A 381 19.62 9.16 -5.18
CA ASN A 381 20.34 7.99 -5.68
C ASN A 381 21.53 7.64 -4.79
N PHE A 382 22.07 6.44 -4.95
CA PHE A 382 23.37 6.09 -4.41
C PHE A 382 24.21 5.29 -5.41
N SER A 383 25.52 5.29 -5.18
CA SER A 383 26.46 4.41 -5.87
C SER A 383 27.59 4.02 -4.91
N GLY A 384 27.97 2.74 -4.89
CA GLY A 384 29.06 2.24 -4.05
C GLY A 384 29.73 1.02 -4.65
N SER A 385 30.96 0.73 -4.22
CA SER A 385 31.69 -0.48 -4.55
C SER A 385 31.36 -1.59 -3.56
N TRP A 386 30.94 -2.75 -4.06
CA TRP A 386 30.62 -3.93 -3.27
C TRP A 386 31.57 -5.08 -3.65
N VAL A 387 32.13 -5.72 -2.62
CA VAL A 387 32.85 -6.99 -2.75
C VAL A 387 31.97 -8.06 -2.09
N PRO A 388 31.40 -8.99 -2.87
CA PRO A 388 30.55 -10.05 -2.34
C PRO A 388 31.27 -10.91 -1.30
N LEU A 389 30.50 -11.46 -0.35
CA LEU A 389 31.02 -12.45 0.59
C LEU A 389 31.24 -13.82 -0.09
N ASP A 390 30.50 -14.09 -1.16
CA ASP A 390 30.72 -15.27 -2.00
C ASP A 390 32.03 -15.13 -2.79
N PRO A 391 33.01 -16.02 -2.61
CA PRO A 391 34.26 -15.99 -3.36
C PRO A 391 34.14 -16.35 -4.85
N ASN A 392 32.99 -16.89 -5.29
CA ASN A 392 32.71 -17.18 -6.70
C ASN A 392 32.29 -15.91 -7.46
N ASP A 393 31.80 -14.91 -6.73
CA ASP A 393 31.41 -13.63 -7.28
C ASP A 393 32.57 -12.65 -7.40
N VAL A 394 32.43 -11.72 -8.35
CA VAL A 394 33.40 -10.65 -8.59
C VAL A 394 32.93 -9.33 -7.98
N PRO A 395 33.85 -8.45 -7.53
CA PRO A 395 33.49 -7.11 -7.11
C PRO A 395 32.76 -6.32 -8.20
N ILE A 396 31.70 -5.62 -7.81
CA ILE A 396 30.90 -4.78 -8.72
C ILE A 396 30.62 -3.40 -8.10
N THR A 397 30.22 -2.44 -8.94
CA THR A 397 29.59 -1.21 -8.48
C THR A 397 28.09 -1.43 -8.42
N VAL A 398 27.50 -1.10 -7.28
CA VAL A 398 26.06 -1.18 -7.04
C VAL A 398 25.50 0.22 -6.94
N SER A 399 24.33 0.43 -7.50
CA SER A 399 23.68 1.73 -7.54
C SER A 399 22.18 1.54 -7.61
N ASP A 400 21.44 2.44 -6.99
CA ASP A 400 20.00 2.55 -7.15
C ASP A 400 19.60 4.01 -7.33
N ILE A 401 18.48 4.22 -8.01
CA ILE A 401 17.87 5.52 -8.20
C ILE A 401 16.42 5.48 -7.81
N CYS A 402 16.04 6.47 -7.03
CA CYS A 402 14.67 6.74 -6.67
C CYS A 402 14.30 8.07 -7.36
N PRO A 403 13.71 8.01 -8.58
CA PRO A 403 13.46 9.20 -9.39
C PRO A 403 12.33 10.07 -8.84
N THR A 404 11.43 9.47 -8.06
CA THR A 404 10.25 10.10 -7.46
C THR A 404 10.18 9.68 -5.99
N CYS A 405 11.17 10.09 -5.18
CA CYS A 405 11.23 9.64 -3.78
C CYS A 405 10.21 10.32 -2.88
N HIS A 406 9.87 11.55 -3.22
CA HIS A 406 8.91 12.33 -2.47
C HIS A 406 8.29 13.38 -3.39
N GLU A 407 6.99 13.61 -3.23
CA GLU A 407 6.27 14.74 -3.84
C GLU A 407 5.89 15.70 -2.72
N LEU A 408 6.44 16.91 -2.76
CA LEU A 408 6.14 17.98 -1.81
C LEU A 408 5.16 18.97 -2.44
N THR A 409 4.03 19.21 -1.81
CA THR A 409 3.09 20.24 -2.27
C THR A 409 3.48 21.61 -1.72
N ALA A 410 3.90 22.51 -2.60
CA ALA A 410 4.15 23.90 -2.27
C ALA A 410 2.82 24.68 -2.28
N LYS A 411 2.56 25.42 -1.20
CA LYS A 411 1.31 26.17 -1.02
C LYS A 411 1.55 27.67 -0.86
N SER A 412 0.61 28.46 -1.37
CA SER A 412 0.54 29.91 -1.12
C SER A 412 -0.02 30.20 0.28
N ILE A 413 -0.92 29.34 0.77
CA ILE A 413 -1.42 29.29 2.13
C ILE A 413 -1.60 27.81 2.54
N ALA A 414 -0.90 27.38 3.59
CA ALA A 414 -0.93 26.00 4.07
C ALA A 414 -1.74 25.90 5.36
N ILE A 415 -2.32 24.73 5.64
CA ILE A 415 -3.07 24.48 6.87
C ILE A 415 -2.87 23.04 7.34
N GLN A 416 -2.61 22.88 8.63
CA GLN A 416 -2.45 21.59 9.29
C GLN A 416 -3.45 21.46 10.44
N LYS A 417 -3.89 20.21 10.68
CA LYS A 417 -4.89 19.92 11.71
C LYS A 417 -4.40 18.90 12.73
N GLY A 418 -4.40 19.30 13.99
CA GLY A 418 -4.19 18.41 15.14
C GLY A 418 -5.48 18.15 15.91
N SER A 419 -5.54 17.02 16.60
CA SER A 419 -6.61 16.72 17.56
C SER A 419 -6.06 16.04 18.80
N MET A 420 -6.73 16.23 19.93
CA MET A 420 -6.44 15.53 21.19
C MET A 420 -7.71 15.42 22.05
N ILE A 421 -7.77 14.40 22.90
CA ILE A 421 -8.81 14.30 23.91
C ILE A 421 -8.57 15.37 24.97
N GLN A 422 -9.54 16.25 25.15
CA GLN A 422 -9.52 17.33 26.13
C GLN A 422 -10.20 16.92 27.44
N SER A 423 -11.26 16.13 27.35
CA SER A 423 -11.95 15.53 28.49
C SER A 423 -12.37 14.12 28.12
N ASP A 424 -11.89 13.16 28.91
CA ASP A 424 -12.22 11.74 28.81
C ASP A 424 -13.25 11.43 29.92
N VAL A 425 -14.50 11.18 29.52
CA VAL A 425 -15.62 10.88 30.43
C VAL A 425 -16.13 9.46 30.26
N GLY A 426 -15.68 8.75 29.22
CA GLY A 426 -16.05 7.38 28.91
C GLY A 426 -14.96 6.36 29.23
N PHE A 427 -14.63 5.53 28.25
CA PHE A 427 -13.56 4.54 28.34
C PHE A 427 -12.25 5.16 27.87
N LEU A 428 -11.12 4.68 28.43
CA LEU A 428 -9.80 5.16 28.04
C LEU A 428 -9.61 5.16 26.51
N GLY A 429 -9.29 6.33 25.97
CA GLY A 429 -9.15 6.54 24.54
C GLY A 429 -10.29 7.38 23.97
N TYR A 430 -10.53 7.26 22.68
CA TYR A 430 -11.65 7.96 22.04
C TYR A 430 -12.92 7.16 22.27
N SER A 431 -13.88 7.73 23.01
CA SER A 431 -15.14 7.09 23.32
C SER A 431 -16.31 8.07 23.32
N PRO A 432 -17.56 7.58 23.20
CA PRO A 432 -18.72 8.45 23.26
C PRO A 432 -18.81 9.29 24.54
N GLY A 433 -19.20 10.56 24.38
CA GLY A 433 -19.24 11.58 25.42
C GLY A 433 -17.94 12.38 25.57
N ASP A 434 -16.81 11.89 25.03
CA ASP A 434 -15.53 12.58 25.15
C ASP A 434 -15.52 13.90 24.38
N THR A 435 -14.81 14.88 24.92
CA THR A 435 -14.60 16.17 24.26
C THR A 435 -13.22 16.19 23.60
N LEU A 436 -13.20 16.43 22.30
CA LEU A 436 -11.99 16.59 21.50
C LEU A 436 -11.68 18.07 21.33
N GLN A 437 -10.40 18.41 21.46
CA GLN A 437 -9.89 19.72 21.06
C GLN A 437 -9.17 19.58 19.73
N TYR A 438 -9.57 20.42 18.77
CA TYR A 438 -8.92 20.53 17.47
C TYR A 438 -8.08 21.81 17.43
N THR A 439 -6.90 21.69 16.83
CA THR A 439 -5.97 22.81 16.59
C THR A 439 -5.73 22.91 15.10
N LEU A 440 -6.15 24.01 14.49
CA LEU A 440 -5.91 24.34 13.09
C LEU A 440 -4.75 25.33 13.03
N THR A 441 -3.64 24.98 12.39
CA THR A 441 -2.48 25.86 12.24
C THR A 441 -2.30 26.19 10.77
N PHE A 442 -2.32 27.47 10.42
CA PHE A 442 -2.10 27.90 9.05
C PHE A 442 -0.83 28.74 8.90
N GLN A 443 -0.28 28.73 7.70
CA GLN A 443 0.96 29.40 7.32
C GLN A 443 0.73 30.14 6.01
N VAL A 444 1.05 31.43 5.96
CA VAL A 444 0.98 32.22 4.73
C VAL A 444 2.36 32.30 4.12
N SER A 445 2.48 31.92 2.84
CA SER A 445 3.73 32.02 2.07
C SER A 445 4.35 33.40 2.23
N ASP A 446 5.68 33.47 2.26
CA ASP A 446 6.40 34.74 2.29
C ASP A 446 6.12 35.62 1.07
N PHE A 447 5.62 35.03 -0.01
CA PHE A 447 5.45 35.64 -1.32
C PHE A 447 4.01 36.02 -1.65
N PHE A 448 3.06 35.76 -0.74
CA PHE A 448 1.64 36.02 -0.97
C PHE A 448 1.05 36.91 0.11
N ALA A 449 -0.04 37.59 -0.23
CA ALA A 449 -0.86 38.30 0.71
C ALA A 449 -2.33 38.01 0.42
N PHE A 450 -3.12 37.85 1.47
CA PHE A 450 -4.53 37.48 1.38
C PHE A 450 -5.39 38.43 2.19
N ASP A 451 -6.63 38.62 1.75
CA ASP A 451 -7.74 39.00 2.60
C ASP A 451 -8.94 38.08 2.35
N GLN A 452 -10.05 38.31 3.07
CA GLN A 452 -11.21 37.43 3.00
C GLN A 452 -10.85 35.95 3.26
N VAL A 453 -9.95 35.72 4.22
CA VAL A 453 -9.49 34.38 4.58
C VAL A 453 -10.47 33.71 5.51
N ASP A 454 -10.94 32.54 5.07
CA ASP A 454 -11.89 31.70 5.78
C ASP A 454 -11.33 30.27 5.91
N LEU A 455 -11.52 29.67 7.09
CA LEU A 455 -11.21 28.25 7.31
C LEU A 455 -12.54 27.50 7.42
N THR A 456 -12.74 26.52 6.55
CA THR A 456 -13.92 25.66 6.57
C THR A 456 -13.54 24.30 7.13
N ASP A 457 -14.24 23.88 8.15
CA ASP A 457 -14.01 22.65 8.88
C ASP A 457 -15.26 21.76 8.83
N ILE A 458 -15.11 20.48 8.49
CA ILE A 458 -16.23 19.55 8.32
C ILE A 458 -16.02 18.36 9.26
N LEU A 459 -16.81 18.34 10.32
CA LEU A 459 -16.97 17.19 11.20
C LEU A 459 -17.89 16.18 10.53
N SER A 460 -17.48 14.91 10.46
CA SER A 460 -18.36 13.81 10.08
C SER A 460 -19.46 13.55 11.10
N ASP A 461 -20.39 12.66 10.76
CA ASP A 461 -21.38 12.19 11.72
C ASP A 461 -20.72 11.49 12.92
N GLY A 462 -21.41 11.48 14.05
CA GLY A 462 -20.85 11.06 15.34
C GLY A 462 -20.02 12.15 16.03
N LEU A 463 -19.75 13.30 15.39
CA LEU A 463 -19.12 14.46 16.02
C LEU A 463 -20.05 15.68 15.99
N ARG A 464 -20.11 16.43 17.10
CA ARG A 464 -20.87 17.69 17.19
C ARG A 464 -20.00 18.80 17.74
N PHE A 465 -20.14 20.00 17.19
CA PHE A 465 -19.42 21.19 17.65
C PHE A 465 -19.75 21.50 19.12
N ASP A 466 -18.75 21.73 19.96
CA ASP A 466 -18.94 22.08 21.38
C ASP A 466 -19.10 23.59 21.53
N ARG A 467 -20.35 24.06 21.51
CA ARG A 467 -20.67 25.49 21.68
C ARG A 467 -20.44 26.03 23.09
N THR A 468 -20.10 25.18 24.07
CA THR A 468 -19.73 25.64 25.42
C THR A 468 -18.30 26.20 25.46
N PHE A 469 -17.49 25.88 24.45
CA PHE A 469 -16.17 26.45 24.24
C PHE A 469 -16.23 27.51 23.14
N THR A 470 -15.75 28.73 23.45
CA THR A 470 -15.59 29.76 22.42
C THR A 470 -14.29 29.54 21.67
N PRO A 471 -14.31 29.37 20.34
CA PRO A 471 -13.07 29.22 19.56
C PRO A 471 -12.11 30.38 19.77
N THR A 472 -10.81 30.09 19.75
CA THR A 472 -9.77 31.11 19.92
C THR A 472 -8.92 31.24 18.68
N LEU A 473 -8.53 32.47 18.33
CA LEU A 473 -7.60 32.78 17.25
C LEU A 473 -6.31 33.40 17.81
N THR A 474 -5.17 32.95 17.30
CA THR A 474 -3.87 33.61 17.45
C THR A 474 -3.32 33.87 16.05
N VAL A 475 -2.73 35.05 15.84
CA VAL A 475 -2.00 35.37 14.60
C VAL A 475 -0.64 35.96 14.99
N ASN A 476 0.41 35.54 14.30
CA ASN A 476 1.75 36.08 14.46
C ASN A 476 2.35 36.31 13.07
N GLY A 477 2.82 37.52 12.78
CA GLY A 477 3.50 37.79 11.52
C GLY A 477 3.42 39.23 11.04
N ASN A 478 3.52 39.40 9.73
CA ASN A 478 3.54 40.69 9.08
C ASN A 478 2.12 41.23 8.82
N PRO A 479 1.73 42.43 9.30
CA PRO A 479 2.49 43.38 10.13
C PRO A 479 2.15 43.35 11.63
N TYR A 480 1.31 42.41 12.09
CA TYR A 480 0.80 42.38 13.47
C TYR A 480 0.86 40.99 14.08
N ALA A 481 0.86 40.96 15.41
CA ALA A 481 0.65 39.76 16.20
C ALA A 481 -0.37 40.02 17.30
N PHE A 482 -1.24 39.06 17.55
CA PHE A 482 -2.18 39.08 18.67
C PHE A 482 -2.58 37.65 19.05
N GLY A 483 -3.26 37.53 20.20
CA GLY A 483 -3.86 36.29 20.63
C GLY A 483 -3.09 35.54 21.72
N PRO A 484 -3.66 34.44 22.23
CA PRO A 484 -4.97 33.90 21.87
C PRO A 484 -6.12 34.82 22.32
N VAL A 485 -7.06 35.09 21.41
CA VAL A 485 -8.30 35.84 21.69
C VAL A 485 -9.50 34.98 21.36
N ASN A 486 -10.59 35.13 22.12
CA ASN A 486 -11.87 34.52 21.77
C ASN A 486 -12.38 35.17 20.48
N MET A 487 -12.72 34.36 19.50
CA MET A 487 -13.35 34.84 18.27
C MET A 487 -14.75 35.37 18.58
N ASN A 488 -15.15 36.42 17.88
CA ASN A 488 -16.54 36.87 17.91
C ASN A 488 -17.45 35.77 17.37
N ALA A 489 -18.57 35.50 18.05
CA ALA A 489 -19.53 34.49 17.60
C ALA A 489 -20.05 34.77 16.17
N ASN A 490 -20.13 36.03 15.74
CA ASN A 490 -20.51 36.38 14.37
C ASN A 490 -19.43 36.07 13.32
N ASN A 491 -18.22 35.69 13.74
CA ASN A 491 -17.12 35.30 12.87
C ASN A 491 -16.91 33.78 12.89
N VAL A 492 -17.80 33.03 13.54
CA VAL A 492 -17.80 31.56 13.58
C VAL A 492 -19.20 31.09 13.20
N ASP A 493 -19.35 30.61 11.96
CA ASP A 493 -20.64 30.13 11.45
C ASP A 493 -20.70 28.61 11.54
N VAL A 494 -21.62 28.06 12.33
CA VAL A 494 -21.83 26.61 12.45
C VAL A 494 -23.10 26.20 11.70
N THR A 495 -22.94 25.37 10.67
CA THR A 495 -24.05 24.80 9.89
C THR A 495 -24.12 23.30 10.12
N CYS A 496 -25.28 22.80 10.52
CA CYS A 496 -25.48 21.39 10.82
C CYS A 496 -26.36 20.72 9.77
N ASN A 497 -26.09 19.45 9.48
CA ASN A 497 -26.81 18.68 8.47
C ASN A 497 -27.18 17.28 9.00
N TYR A 498 -28.09 17.18 9.97
CA TYR A 498 -28.41 15.88 10.59
C TYR A 498 -29.88 15.69 11.00
N THR A 499 -30.34 14.45 11.00
CA THR A 499 -31.72 14.08 11.37
C THR A 499 -32.00 14.33 12.84
N GLY A 500 -33.14 14.97 13.11
CA GLY A 500 -33.50 15.43 14.45
C GLY A 500 -32.83 16.74 14.84
N GLY A 501 -32.00 17.32 13.96
CA GLY A 501 -31.39 18.64 14.09
C GLY A 501 -32.19 19.78 13.45
N PRO A 502 -31.58 20.99 13.40
CA PRO A 502 -30.30 21.32 14.01
C PRO A 502 -30.43 21.50 15.53
N GLY A 503 -29.37 21.15 16.26
CA GLY A 503 -29.27 21.31 17.71
C GLY A 503 -28.96 22.75 18.13
N ALA A 504 -28.79 22.97 19.43
CA ALA A 504 -28.50 24.31 19.99
C ALA A 504 -27.08 24.80 19.66
N GLU A 505 -26.22 23.93 19.16
CA GLU A 505 -24.86 24.22 18.75
C GLU A 505 -24.75 24.92 17.38
N CYS A 506 -25.82 24.93 16.59
CA CYS A 506 -25.82 25.37 15.20
C CYS A 506 -26.39 26.79 15.03
N ASP A 507 -25.84 27.56 14.11
CA ASP A 507 -26.35 28.86 13.68
C ASP A 507 -27.37 28.72 12.54
N SER A 508 -27.21 27.68 11.72
CA SER A 508 -28.12 27.37 10.63
C SER A 508 -28.19 25.87 10.31
N ASP A 509 -29.19 25.49 9.51
CA ASP A 509 -29.45 24.14 9.05
C ASP A 509 -29.10 24.03 7.56
N ASP A 510 -28.34 23.00 7.18
CA ASP A 510 -28.13 22.63 5.78
C ASP A 510 -29.30 21.75 5.33
N PRO A 511 -30.05 22.14 4.28
CA PRO A 511 -31.24 21.41 3.89
C PRO A 511 -30.95 19.96 3.49
N ALA A 512 -31.90 19.09 3.80
CA ALA A 512 -31.90 17.68 3.41
C ALA A 512 -31.55 17.48 1.92
N PRO A 513 -30.88 16.36 1.56
CA PRO A 513 -30.73 15.13 2.34
C PRO A 513 -29.69 15.21 3.46
N ASN A 514 -30.07 14.70 4.64
CA ASN A 514 -29.22 14.71 5.82
C ASN A 514 -28.07 13.71 5.71
N ASN A 515 -26.89 14.12 6.17
CA ASN A 515 -25.66 13.33 6.07
C ASN A 515 -24.86 13.28 7.38
N GLY A 516 -25.43 13.79 8.48
CA GLY A 516 -24.85 13.77 9.80
C GLY A 516 -23.75 14.81 10.05
N ARG A 517 -23.36 15.63 9.06
CA ARG A 517 -22.17 16.49 9.15
C ARG A 517 -22.42 17.79 9.91
N THR A 518 -21.34 18.35 10.45
CA THR A 518 -21.31 19.73 10.95
C THR A 518 -20.20 20.51 10.25
N THR A 519 -20.56 21.57 9.52
CA THR A 519 -19.64 22.47 8.84
C THR A 519 -19.45 23.73 9.67
N THR A 520 -18.21 24.07 10.02
CA THR A 520 -17.86 25.29 10.75
C THR A 520 -16.99 26.18 9.87
N ILE A 521 -17.37 27.44 9.70
CA ILE A 521 -16.57 28.44 8.99
C ILE A 521 -16.03 29.45 9.99
N PHE A 522 -14.70 29.58 10.05
CA PHE A 522 -14.00 30.59 10.83
C PHE A 522 -13.57 31.75 9.93
N ASN A 523 -14.21 32.91 10.07
CA ASN A 523 -13.94 34.11 9.29
C ASN A 523 -12.69 34.85 9.84
N VAL A 524 -11.49 34.39 9.46
CA VAL A 524 -10.22 34.86 10.03
C VAL A 524 -9.93 36.31 9.67
N SER A 525 -10.11 36.72 8.42
CA SER A 525 -9.87 38.12 8.02
C SER A 525 -10.80 39.10 8.73
N THR A 526 -12.06 38.72 8.98
CA THR A 526 -13.03 39.58 9.69
C THR A 526 -12.67 39.71 11.17
N GLU A 527 -12.31 38.61 11.83
CA GLU A 527 -11.82 38.64 13.21
C GLU A 527 -10.56 39.50 13.32
N THR A 528 -9.63 39.31 12.40
CA THR A 528 -8.36 40.05 12.39
C THR A 528 -8.57 41.54 12.14
N LEU A 529 -9.52 41.93 11.28
CA LEU A 529 -9.90 43.33 11.09
C LEU A 529 -10.37 43.97 12.40
N ALA A 530 -11.16 43.24 13.21
CA ALA A 530 -11.65 43.73 14.49
C ALA A 530 -10.52 43.86 15.54
N GLN A 531 -9.56 42.92 15.56
CA GLN A 531 -8.49 42.88 16.57
C GLN A 531 -7.30 43.79 16.23
N ALA A 532 -6.92 43.87 14.94
CA ALA A 532 -5.69 44.51 14.49
C ALA A 532 -5.92 45.71 13.54
N GLY A 533 -7.17 46.01 13.18
CA GLY A 533 -7.51 47.13 12.28
C GLY A 533 -7.24 46.85 10.79
N THR A 534 -6.91 45.62 10.43
CA THR A 534 -6.73 45.15 9.04
C THR A 534 -7.11 43.68 8.94
N GLY A 535 -7.79 43.28 7.85
CA GLY A 535 -8.11 41.87 7.59
C GLY A 535 -7.07 41.15 6.71
N ARG A 536 -5.96 41.82 6.38
CA ARG A 536 -4.92 41.31 5.50
C ARG A 536 -3.97 40.39 6.26
N LEU A 537 -3.71 39.20 5.74
CA LEU A 537 -2.62 38.32 6.16
C LEU A 537 -1.51 38.41 5.10
N ILE A 538 -0.32 38.84 5.49
CA ILE A 538 0.74 39.22 4.54
C ILE A 538 1.98 38.36 4.79
N GLY A 539 2.57 37.81 3.74
CA GLY A 539 3.83 37.07 3.81
C GLY A 539 5.02 37.89 4.30
N GLY A 540 6.06 37.22 4.77
CA GLY A 540 7.26 37.86 5.33
C GLY A 540 8.07 38.71 4.34
N CYS A 541 7.95 38.45 3.03
CA CYS A 541 8.68 39.16 1.96
C CYS A 541 7.80 40.16 1.18
N VAL A 542 6.61 40.48 1.69
CA VAL A 542 5.70 41.46 1.07
C VAL A 542 5.64 42.73 1.95
N ASP A 543 6.02 43.88 1.40
CA ASP A 543 5.92 45.16 2.11
C ASP A 543 4.45 45.55 2.32
N PRO A 544 3.97 45.67 3.58
CA PRO A 544 2.58 45.99 3.89
C PRO A 544 2.14 47.40 3.47
N ALA A 545 3.08 48.36 3.38
CA ALA A 545 2.83 49.76 3.05
C ALA A 545 3.05 50.07 1.56
N GLY A 546 4.07 49.44 0.96
CA GLY A 546 4.42 49.61 -0.45
C GLY A 546 3.63 48.73 -1.41
N GLY A 547 3.12 47.58 -0.94
CA GLY A 547 2.47 46.58 -1.80
C GLY A 547 3.37 46.22 -2.98
N SER A 548 4.59 45.77 -2.68
CA SER A 548 5.62 45.55 -3.71
C SER A 548 5.02 44.76 -4.88
N ALA A 549 5.10 45.28 -6.10
CA ALA A 549 4.58 44.64 -7.31
C ALA A 549 5.37 43.38 -7.74
N THR A 550 6.29 42.93 -6.88
CA THR A 550 6.89 41.60 -6.82
C THR A 550 7.42 41.39 -5.39
N PRO A 551 7.19 40.26 -4.71
CA PRO A 551 7.75 40.01 -3.38
C PRO A 551 9.29 40.13 -3.36
N ASP A 552 9.83 40.80 -2.34
CA ASP A 552 11.28 41.01 -2.20
C ASP A 552 11.72 40.61 -0.79
N CYS A 553 12.48 39.51 -0.69
CA CYS A 553 13.03 39.03 0.57
C CYS A 553 14.25 39.81 1.07
N THR A 554 14.58 40.98 0.52
CA THR A 554 15.35 41.98 1.25
C THR A 554 14.53 42.59 2.39
N TYR A 555 13.21 42.67 2.20
CA TYR A 555 12.24 42.88 3.26
C TYR A 555 11.95 41.53 3.91
N GLN A 556 12.26 41.36 5.20
CA GLN A 556 11.97 40.14 5.95
C GLN A 556 11.33 40.47 7.28
N ASN A 557 10.03 40.21 7.41
CA ASN A 557 9.28 40.41 8.65
C ASN A 557 8.91 39.09 9.36
N GLY A 558 9.68 38.03 9.11
CA GLY A 558 9.46 36.70 9.67
C GLY A 558 8.25 35.97 9.07
N ALA A 559 7.99 34.76 9.58
CA ALA A 559 6.88 33.93 9.12
C ALA A 559 5.53 34.50 9.56
N THR A 560 4.53 34.41 8.69
CA THR A 560 3.13 34.70 9.04
C THR A 560 2.37 33.40 9.28
N THR A 561 1.89 33.21 10.50
CA THR A 561 1.16 32.03 10.94
C THR A 561 -0.06 32.40 11.77
N GLY A 562 -1.02 31.48 11.84
CA GLY A 562 -2.10 31.59 12.80
C GLY A 562 -2.58 30.23 13.29
N THR A 563 -3.30 30.27 14.41
CA THR A 563 -3.80 29.09 15.09
C THR A 563 -5.22 29.31 15.56
N ILE A 564 -6.12 28.41 15.17
CA ILE A 564 -7.48 28.30 15.70
C ILE A 564 -7.56 27.08 16.61
N VAL A 565 -8.18 27.25 17.77
CA VAL A 565 -8.56 26.12 18.64
C VAL A 565 -10.08 26.12 18.78
N TYR A 566 -10.70 24.95 18.58
CA TYR A 566 -12.12 24.71 18.83
C TYR A 566 -12.33 23.30 19.40
N ARG A 567 -13.57 22.96 19.79
CA ARG A 567 -13.88 21.66 20.39
C ARG A 567 -15.07 21.00 19.72
N ALA A 568 -15.11 19.67 19.82
CA ALA A 568 -16.24 18.85 19.43
C ALA A 568 -16.47 17.73 20.46
N VAL A 569 -17.66 17.15 20.48
CA VAL A 569 -18.04 16.03 21.35
C VAL A 569 -18.35 14.80 20.51
N ILE A 570 -17.80 13.65 20.90
CA ILE A 570 -18.15 12.35 20.33
C ILE A 570 -19.55 11.97 20.80
N GLN A 571 -20.45 11.70 19.86
CA GLN A 571 -21.82 11.32 20.14
C GLN A 571 -21.93 9.83 20.48
N ASP A 572 -22.97 9.47 21.23
CA ASP A 572 -23.32 8.07 21.50
C ASP A 572 -23.86 7.35 20.25
N LEU A 573 -24.47 8.10 19.33
CA LEU A 573 -25.09 7.59 18.11
C LEU A 573 -24.72 8.45 16.91
N TYR A 574 -24.55 7.81 15.76
CA TYR A 574 -24.67 8.44 14.45
C TYR A 574 -26.11 8.89 14.23
N SER A 575 -26.30 10.06 13.61
CA SER A 575 -27.62 10.60 13.32
C SER A 575 -28.18 10.13 11.96
N ASP A 576 -27.31 9.92 10.98
CA ASP A 576 -27.69 9.67 9.58
C ASP A 576 -26.76 8.69 8.88
N ASP A 577 -25.45 8.97 8.90
CA ASP A 577 -24.44 8.19 8.18
C ASP A 577 -23.70 7.31 9.18
N PHE A 578 -24.17 6.06 9.30
CA PHE A 578 -23.59 5.03 10.16
C PHE A 578 -22.88 3.96 9.32
N PRO A 579 -21.55 4.06 9.11
CA PRO A 579 -20.81 3.20 8.18
C PRO A 579 -20.87 1.71 8.52
N SER A 580 -21.03 1.38 9.80
CA SER A 580 -21.15 0.01 10.31
C SER A 580 -22.53 -0.62 10.06
N SER A 581 -23.50 0.14 9.53
CA SER A 581 -24.94 -0.19 9.49
C SER A 581 -25.62 -0.28 10.87
N ASP A 582 -24.89 0.04 11.94
CA ASP A 582 -25.37 0.17 13.32
C ASP A 582 -25.33 1.65 13.73
N PRO A 583 -26.44 2.24 14.23
CA PRO A 583 -26.45 3.65 14.64
C PRO A 583 -25.56 3.96 15.85
N SER A 584 -25.07 3.00 16.63
CA SER A 584 -24.11 3.30 17.71
C SER A 584 -22.75 3.72 17.18
N VAL A 585 -22.11 4.65 17.91
CA VAL A 585 -20.68 4.94 17.74
C VAL A 585 -19.90 3.94 18.57
N ASP A 586 -19.22 3.01 17.90
CA ASP A 586 -18.55 1.88 18.51
C ASP A 586 -17.02 1.93 18.33
N HIS A 587 -16.32 1.11 19.13
CA HIS A 587 -14.88 1.00 19.02
C HIS A 587 -14.47 0.39 17.67
N GLY A 588 -13.63 1.12 16.94
CA GLY A 588 -13.17 0.74 15.61
C GLY A 588 -13.84 1.53 14.49
N ASP A 589 -14.89 2.29 14.80
CA ASP A 589 -15.49 3.20 13.85
C ASP A 589 -14.54 4.37 13.51
N ILE A 590 -14.62 4.84 12.27
CA ILE A 590 -13.79 5.93 11.75
C ILE A 590 -14.66 7.18 11.63
N MET A 591 -14.36 8.19 12.45
CA MET A 591 -14.90 9.53 12.30
C MET A 591 -13.87 10.41 11.58
N SER A 592 -14.25 10.93 10.42
CA SER A 592 -13.41 11.85 9.65
C SER A 592 -13.64 13.30 10.05
N ASN A 593 -12.62 14.12 9.84
CA ASN A 593 -12.71 15.55 10.01
C ASN A 593 -11.74 16.22 9.02
N ALA A 594 -12.27 17.07 8.15
CA ALA A 594 -11.51 17.71 7.08
C ALA A 594 -11.52 19.22 7.25
N VAL A 595 -10.40 19.88 6.94
CA VAL A 595 -10.29 21.34 6.96
C VAL A 595 -9.77 21.83 5.62
N THR A 596 -10.28 22.96 5.16
CA THR A 596 -9.76 23.71 4.03
C THR A 596 -9.58 25.17 4.42
N ILE A 597 -8.60 25.84 3.82
CA ILE A 597 -8.39 27.28 3.95
C ILE A 597 -8.49 27.91 2.57
N ASP A 598 -9.22 29.01 2.46
CA ASP A 598 -9.35 29.80 1.24
C ASP A 598 -9.18 31.28 1.57
N GLY A 599 -8.81 32.07 0.57
CA GLY A 599 -8.66 33.50 0.72
C GLY A 599 -8.49 34.19 -0.62
N ARG A 600 -8.91 35.45 -0.69
CA ARG A 600 -8.67 36.26 -1.87
C ARG A 600 -7.22 36.74 -1.88
N ILE A 601 -6.51 36.40 -2.94
CA ILE A 601 -5.16 36.90 -3.18
C ILE A 601 -5.20 38.40 -3.48
N LEU A 602 -4.30 39.13 -2.84
CA LEU A 602 -4.01 40.52 -3.12
C LEU A 602 -2.89 40.60 -4.16
N ASP A 603 -2.94 41.58 -5.05
CA ASP A 603 -1.89 41.80 -6.05
C ASP A 603 -0.53 41.99 -5.36
N THR A 604 0.44 41.13 -5.70
CA THR A 604 1.79 41.05 -5.13
C THR A 604 2.84 40.83 -6.21
#